data_AF-A0A3Q8S3E3-F1
#
_entry.id   AF-A0A3Q8S3E3-F1
#
_cell.length_a   1.000
_cell.length_b   1.000
_cell.length_c   1.000
_cell.angle_alpha   90.00
_cell.angle_beta   90.00
_cell.angle_gamma   90.00
#
_symmetry.space_group_name_H-M   'P 1'
#
loop_
_entity.id
_entity.type
_entity.pdbx_description
1 polymer ?
#
loop_
_entity_poly.entity_id
_entity_poly.type
_entity_poly.pdbx_seq_one_letter_code
_entity_poly.pdbx_strand_id
1 'polypeptide(L)'
;MNKTLLLKISESLDCDRLSLSEMAAEINHIISQHELSEQLELNGSINKQQLARLYSVLHLVDMDSSVKEHIAWNYFKNKYEETNTRYISEDLLEEIVETFTESKYLGLESVIIDALKTDRIQLNQILNLEKIFFSKAFIKETVVFKYREIVRNGGILDKEQVVTLLKYRAYTSLEFAIDQHAVSNDALLEIRKPSPQENDRKLKEKLFNKAQQLYSLSDNRGD
;
A
#
# COMPACT_ATOMS: atom_id res chain seq x y z
N MET A 1 -0.60 -19.24 20.52
CA MET A 1 -1.41 -20.08 19.61
C MET A 1 -1.86 -21.41 20.19
N ASN A 2 -3.11 -21.45 20.66
CA ASN A 2 -3.79 -22.69 21.01
C ASN A 2 -4.05 -23.49 19.71
N LYS A 3 -3.30 -24.58 19.50
CA LYS A 3 -3.41 -25.45 18.31
C LYS A 3 -4.85 -25.95 18.07
N THR A 4 -5.66 -25.99 19.12
CA THR A 4 -7.05 -26.46 19.08
C THR A 4 -7.99 -25.45 18.41
N LEU A 5 -7.77 -24.14 18.58
CA LEU A 5 -8.56 -23.08 17.94
C LEU A 5 -8.44 -23.17 16.42
N LEU A 6 -7.19 -23.16 15.96
CA LEU A 6 -6.87 -23.13 14.54
C LEU A 6 -7.32 -24.39 13.83
N LEU A 7 -7.10 -25.55 14.44
CA LEU A 7 -7.53 -26.82 13.85
C LEU A 7 -9.03 -26.79 13.57
N LYS A 8 -9.85 -26.37 14.54
CA LYS A 8 -11.31 -26.33 14.42
C LYS A 8 -11.80 -25.29 13.41
N ILE A 9 -11.22 -24.09 13.40
CA ILE A 9 -11.59 -23.06 12.41
C ILE A 9 -11.18 -23.51 11.01
N SER A 10 -9.97 -24.06 10.84
CA SER A 10 -9.53 -24.62 9.56
C SER A 10 -10.43 -25.76 9.08
N GLU A 11 -10.81 -26.70 9.95
CA GLU A 11 -11.77 -27.76 9.63
C GLU A 11 -13.12 -27.22 9.15
N SER A 12 -13.65 -26.19 9.84
CA SER A 12 -14.91 -25.53 9.46
C SER A 12 -14.77 -24.83 8.10
N LEU A 13 -13.64 -24.15 7.87
CA LEU A 13 -13.32 -23.45 6.62
C LEU A 13 -12.94 -24.37 5.46
N ASP A 14 -12.63 -25.65 5.69
CA ASP A 14 -12.36 -26.65 4.65
C ASP A 14 -13.62 -27.49 4.32
N CYS A 15 -14.69 -27.38 5.11
CA CYS A 15 -15.90 -28.15 4.91
C CYS A 15 -16.81 -27.54 3.83
N ASP A 16 -16.74 -28.04 2.59
CA ASP A 16 -17.58 -27.58 1.47
C ASP A 16 -19.08 -27.92 1.60
N ARG A 17 -19.46 -28.69 2.62
CA ARG A 17 -20.85 -29.10 2.86
C ARG A 17 -21.65 -28.09 3.66
N LEU A 18 -20.99 -27.18 4.37
CA LEU A 18 -21.64 -26.17 5.19
C LEU A 18 -22.14 -25.02 4.32
N SER A 19 -23.39 -24.61 4.54
CA SER A 19 -23.86 -23.30 4.06
C SER A 19 -23.07 -22.18 4.74
N LEU A 20 -23.08 -20.99 4.14
CA LEU A 20 -22.39 -19.81 4.71
C LEU A 20 -22.88 -19.47 6.12
N SER A 21 -24.18 -19.63 6.40
CA SER A 21 -24.75 -19.41 7.73
C SER A 21 -24.32 -20.45 8.75
N GLU A 22 -24.22 -21.73 8.35
CA GLU A 22 -23.77 -22.80 9.26
C GLU A 22 -22.28 -22.61 9.59
N MET A 23 -21.47 -22.29 8.57
CA MET A 23 -20.05 -21.97 8.75
C MET A 23 -19.87 -20.79 9.70
N ALA A 24 -20.61 -19.70 9.52
CA ALA A 24 -20.55 -18.55 10.41
C ALA A 24 -20.93 -18.92 11.87
N ALA A 25 -21.96 -19.76 12.05
CA ALA A 25 -22.40 -20.21 13.37
C ALA A 25 -21.34 -21.08 14.06
N GLU A 26 -20.69 -22.01 13.34
CA GLU A 26 -19.59 -22.82 13.89
C GLU A 26 -18.39 -21.95 14.27
N ILE A 27 -18.00 -21.02 13.40
CA ILE A 27 -16.91 -20.08 13.66
C ILE A 27 -17.21 -19.21 14.89
N ASN A 28 -18.44 -18.69 15.03
CA ASN A 28 -18.87 -17.94 16.21
C ASN A 28 -18.81 -18.76 17.49
N HIS A 29 -19.25 -20.02 17.44
CA HIS A 29 -19.16 -20.91 18.59
C HIS A 29 -17.70 -21.10 19.03
N ILE A 30 -16.78 -21.30 18.08
CA ILE A 30 -15.36 -21.47 18.37
C ILE A 30 -14.75 -20.16 18.91
N ILE A 31 -15.00 -19.02 18.26
CA ILE A 31 -14.40 -17.73 18.62
C ILE A 31 -14.84 -17.25 20.01
N SER A 32 -16.10 -17.48 20.38
CA SER A 32 -16.64 -17.11 21.70
C SER A 32 -15.91 -17.75 22.89
N GLN A 33 -15.14 -18.80 22.64
CA GLN A 33 -14.38 -19.55 23.65
C GLN A 33 -12.93 -19.07 23.79
N HIS A 34 -12.49 -18.06 23.03
CA HIS A 34 -11.09 -17.66 22.91
C HIS A 34 -10.89 -16.16 23.11
N GLU A 35 -9.74 -15.80 23.69
CA GLU A 35 -9.39 -14.41 23.98
C GLU A 35 -8.98 -13.64 22.71
N LEU A 36 -9.05 -12.31 22.75
CA LEU A 36 -8.70 -11.43 21.64
C LEU A 36 -7.30 -11.70 21.06
N SER A 37 -6.32 -11.96 21.93
CA SER A 37 -4.94 -12.27 21.50
C SER A 37 -4.88 -13.51 20.60
N GLU A 38 -5.67 -14.54 20.90
CA GLU A 38 -5.75 -15.77 20.10
C GLU A 38 -6.53 -15.54 18.80
N GLN A 39 -7.57 -14.70 18.84
CA GLN A 39 -8.33 -14.31 17.64
C GLN A 39 -7.46 -13.54 16.64
N LEU A 40 -6.57 -12.65 17.11
CA LEU A 40 -5.63 -11.91 16.27
C LEU A 40 -4.61 -12.82 15.58
N GLU A 41 -4.23 -13.94 16.19
CA GLU A 41 -3.32 -14.94 15.60
C GLU A 41 -3.96 -15.72 14.42
N LEU A 42 -5.29 -15.69 14.26
CA LEU A 42 -6.00 -16.41 13.21
C LEU A 42 -5.55 -16.00 11.81
N ASN A 43 -5.34 -14.69 11.61
CA ASN A 43 -4.99 -14.11 10.33
C ASN A 43 -3.70 -14.68 9.72
N GLY A 44 -2.72 -15.04 10.56
CA GLY A 44 -1.44 -15.60 10.12
C GLY A 44 -1.43 -17.11 9.94
N SER A 45 -2.55 -17.78 10.25
CA SER A 45 -2.59 -19.22 10.49
C SER A 45 -3.49 -19.99 9.52
N ILE A 46 -4.35 -19.28 8.79
CA ILE A 46 -5.22 -19.85 7.75
C ILE A 46 -4.58 -19.69 6.38
N ASN A 47 -4.83 -20.66 5.49
CA ASN A 47 -4.36 -20.57 4.10
C ASN A 47 -5.22 -19.60 3.28
N LYS A 48 -4.81 -19.29 2.05
CA LYS A 48 -5.49 -18.33 1.16
C LYS A 48 -6.95 -18.70 0.84
N GLN A 49 -7.22 -19.98 0.61
CA GLN A 49 -8.58 -20.47 0.35
C GLN A 49 -9.47 -20.33 1.59
N GLN A 50 -8.96 -20.70 2.75
CA GLN A 50 -9.63 -20.54 4.04
C GLN A 50 -9.89 -19.06 4.35
N LEU A 51 -8.93 -18.18 4.08
CA LEU A 51 -9.07 -16.74 4.25
C LEU A 51 -10.19 -16.17 3.36
N ALA A 52 -10.26 -16.60 2.09
CA ALA A 52 -11.33 -16.17 1.19
C ALA A 52 -12.71 -16.64 1.66
N ARG A 53 -12.81 -17.88 2.15
CA ARG A 53 -14.05 -18.40 2.73
C ARG A 53 -14.44 -17.65 4.01
N LEU A 54 -13.50 -17.43 4.92
CA LEU A 54 -13.73 -16.67 6.15
C LEU A 54 -14.20 -15.24 5.85
N TYR A 55 -13.55 -14.57 4.90
CA TYR A 55 -13.92 -13.23 4.49
C TYR A 55 -15.36 -13.16 3.96
N SER A 56 -15.81 -14.16 3.20
CA SER A 56 -17.18 -14.21 2.64
C SER A 56 -18.29 -14.23 3.71
N VAL A 57 -17.98 -14.67 4.93
CA VAL A 57 -18.91 -14.73 6.06
C VAL A 57 -18.57 -13.74 7.19
N LEU A 58 -17.57 -12.88 6.99
CA LEU A 58 -17.01 -12.03 8.06
C LEU A 58 -18.04 -11.08 8.70
N HIS A 59 -19.04 -10.66 7.93
CA HIS A 59 -20.15 -9.83 8.41
C HIS A 59 -21.08 -10.58 9.38
N LEU A 60 -21.14 -11.91 9.31
CA LEU A 60 -21.93 -12.79 10.18
C LEU A 60 -21.15 -13.29 11.40
N VAL A 61 -19.83 -13.13 11.37
CA VAL A 61 -18.95 -13.60 12.44
C VAL A 61 -18.83 -12.54 13.54
N ASP A 62 -19.06 -12.91 14.80
CA ASP A 62 -18.96 -12.06 15.99
C ASP A 62 -17.52 -12.06 16.51
N MET A 63 -16.71 -11.21 15.88
CA MET A 63 -15.30 -10.97 16.21
C MET A 63 -15.08 -9.52 16.56
N ASP A 64 -14.05 -9.28 17.36
CA ASP A 64 -13.56 -7.92 17.59
C ASP A 64 -13.21 -7.23 16.26
N SER A 65 -13.54 -5.94 16.18
CA SER A 65 -13.33 -5.12 14.99
C SER A 65 -11.88 -5.14 14.48
N SER A 66 -10.90 -5.18 15.39
CA SER A 66 -9.48 -5.25 15.02
C SER A 66 -9.14 -6.57 14.33
N VAL A 67 -9.75 -7.68 14.74
CA VAL A 67 -9.54 -8.99 14.11
C VAL A 67 -10.14 -9.02 12.72
N LYS A 68 -11.36 -8.47 12.56
CA LYS A 68 -12.00 -8.33 11.25
C LYS A 68 -11.17 -7.46 10.30
N GLU A 69 -10.61 -6.35 10.80
CA GLU A 69 -9.69 -5.50 10.05
C GLU A 69 -8.45 -6.28 9.58
N HIS A 70 -7.83 -7.06 10.45
CA HIS A 70 -6.67 -7.88 10.10
C HIS A 70 -6.99 -8.93 9.03
N ILE A 71 -8.15 -9.59 9.14
CA ILE A 71 -8.64 -10.56 8.14
C ILE A 71 -8.87 -9.87 6.80
N ALA A 72 -9.60 -8.75 6.80
CA ALA A 72 -9.89 -7.98 5.58
C ALA A 72 -8.60 -7.49 4.92
N TRP A 73 -7.68 -6.92 5.68
CA TRP A 73 -6.36 -6.50 5.19
C TRP A 73 -5.61 -7.64 4.51
N ASN A 74 -5.51 -8.80 5.17
CA ASN A 74 -4.77 -9.93 4.61
C ASN A 74 -5.46 -10.52 3.38
N TYR A 75 -6.80 -10.54 3.37
CA TYR A 75 -7.58 -10.98 2.22
C TYR A 75 -7.26 -10.14 0.98
N PHE A 76 -7.39 -8.82 1.10
CA PHE A 76 -7.11 -7.91 -0.02
C PHE A 76 -5.65 -7.89 -0.42
N LYS A 77 -4.73 -7.97 0.54
CA LYS A 77 -3.29 -8.09 0.26
C LYS A 77 -2.98 -9.34 -0.56
N ASN A 78 -3.55 -10.50 -0.20
CA ASN A 78 -3.33 -11.74 -0.96
C ASN A 78 -3.96 -11.69 -2.36
N LYS A 79 -5.21 -11.22 -2.47
CA LYS A 79 -5.87 -11.02 -3.78
C LYS A 79 -5.02 -10.13 -4.68
N TYR A 80 -4.52 -9.03 -4.13
CA TYR A 80 -3.63 -8.10 -4.80
C TYR A 80 -2.33 -8.77 -5.27
N GLU A 81 -1.64 -9.51 -4.40
CA GLU A 81 -0.36 -10.17 -4.71
C GLU A 81 -0.50 -11.34 -5.71
N GLU A 82 -1.65 -12.01 -5.76
CA GLU A 82 -1.94 -13.13 -6.68
C GLU A 82 -2.20 -12.69 -8.11
N THR A 83 -2.62 -11.44 -8.31
CA THR A 83 -2.81 -10.93 -9.66
C THR A 83 -1.45 -10.78 -10.36
N ASN A 84 -1.25 -11.58 -11.41
CA ASN A 84 -0.14 -11.42 -12.37
C ASN A 84 -0.32 -10.19 -13.28
N THR A 85 -1.29 -9.32 -12.97
CA THR A 85 -1.51 -8.07 -13.67
C THR A 85 -0.61 -7.00 -13.10
N ARG A 86 -0.19 -6.07 -13.97
CA ARG A 86 0.58 -4.91 -13.55
C ARG A 86 -0.21 -3.98 -12.63
N TYR A 87 -1.52 -3.90 -12.84
CA TYR A 87 -2.42 -2.99 -12.13
C TYR A 87 -3.49 -3.74 -11.36
N ILE A 88 -3.97 -3.13 -10.28
CA ILE A 88 -5.20 -3.55 -9.58
C ILE A 88 -6.38 -3.41 -10.54
N SER A 89 -7.22 -4.44 -10.65
CA SER A 89 -8.45 -4.38 -11.43
C SER A 89 -9.45 -3.41 -10.80
N GLU A 90 -10.31 -2.79 -11.62
CA GLU A 90 -11.37 -1.92 -11.12
C GLU A 90 -12.26 -2.65 -10.10
N ASP A 91 -12.66 -3.90 -10.39
CA ASP A 91 -13.48 -4.71 -9.49
C ASP A 91 -12.85 -4.89 -8.10
N LEU A 92 -11.54 -5.15 -8.03
CA LEU A 92 -10.84 -5.31 -6.75
C LEU A 92 -10.71 -3.96 -6.03
N LEU A 93 -10.50 -2.88 -6.78
CA LEU A 93 -10.41 -1.55 -6.21
C LEU A 93 -11.75 -1.09 -5.62
N GLU A 94 -12.86 -1.37 -6.33
CA GLU A 94 -14.23 -1.11 -5.88
C GLU A 94 -14.52 -1.90 -4.59
N GLU A 95 -14.22 -3.20 -4.56
CA GLU A 95 -14.39 -4.06 -3.37
C GLU A 95 -13.63 -3.51 -2.15
N ILE A 96 -12.39 -3.04 -2.33
CA ILE A 96 -11.59 -2.42 -1.25
C ILE A 96 -12.24 -1.12 -0.78
N VAL A 97 -12.67 -0.27 -1.71
CA VAL A 97 -13.28 1.04 -1.43
C VAL A 97 -14.61 0.90 -0.70
N GLU A 98 -15.47 -0.01 -1.14
CA GLU A 98 -16.75 -0.30 -0.49
C GLU A 98 -16.51 -0.80 0.92
N THR A 99 -15.64 -1.81 1.09
CA THR A 99 -15.31 -2.36 2.41
C THR A 99 -14.74 -1.28 3.33
N PHE A 100 -13.85 -0.42 2.83
CA PHE A 100 -13.33 0.70 3.61
C PHE A 100 -14.42 1.70 3.97
N THR A 101 -15.33 2.00 3.05
CA THR A 101 -16.40 2.98 3.26
C THR A 101 -17.35 2.53 4.36
N GLU A 102 -17.67 1.25 4.42
CA GLU A 102 -18.53 0.64 5.43
C GLU A 102 -17.84 0.45 6.78
N SER A 103 -16.63 -0.11 6.76
CA SER A 103 -15.96 -0.57 8.00
C SER A 103 -15.00 0.44 8.62
N LYS A 104 -14.49 1.40 7.84
CA LYS A 104 -13.41 2.34 8.19
C LYS A 104 -12.10 1.66 8.64
N TYR A 105 -11.86 0.41 8.24
CA TYR A 105 -10.62 -0.31 8.52
C TYR A 105 -9.40 0.37 7.88
N LEU A 106 -8.49 0.88 8.70
CA LEU A 106 -7.29 1.61 8.25
C LEU A 106 -6.29 0.71 7.51
N GLY A 107 -6.32 -0.59 7.80
CA GLY A 107 -5.57 -1.61 7.06
C GLY A 107 -5.86 -1.54 5.56
N LEU A 108 -7.09 -1.25 5.14
CA LEU A 108 -7.44 -1.16 3.73
C LEU A 108 -6.79 0.02 3.02
N GLU A 109 -6.65 1.16 3.70
CA GLU A 109 -5.88 2.29 3.18
C GLU A 109 -4.39 1.90 3.00
N SER A 110 -3.86 1.07 3.90
CA SER A 110 -2.48 0.58 3.79
C SER A 110 -2.26 -0.27 2.54
N VAL A 111 -3.25 -1.07 2.12
CA VAL A 111 -3.21 -1.82 0.84
C VAL A 111 -3.10 -0.85 -0.35
N ILE A 112 -3.89 0.21 -0.36
CA ILE A 112 -3.85 1.24 -1.43
C ILE A 112 -2.52 1.98 -1.43
N ILE A 113 -2.00 2.35 -0.26
CA ILE A 113 -0.69 2.99 -0.12
C ILE A 113 0.43 2.10 -0.67
N ASP A 114 0.40 0.80 -0.38
CA ASP A 114 1.40 -0.13 -0.90
C ASP A 114 1.28 -0.32 -2.42
N ALA A 115 0.06 -0.33 -2.95
CA ALA A 115 -0.20 -0.34 -4.40
C ALA A 115 0.33 0.94 -5.09
N LEU A 116 0.19 2.11 -4.46
CA LEU A 116 0.78 3.36 -4.95
C LEU A 116 2.31 3.29 -4.96
N LYS A 117 2.94 2.81 -3.87
CA LYS A 117 4.41 2.69 -3.78
C LYS A 117 5.01 1.73 -4.79
N THR A 118 4.26 0.69 -5.16
CA THR A 118 4.68 -0.35 -6.10
C THR A 118 4.13 -0.14 -7.52
N ASP A 119 3.54 1.03 -7.77
CA ASP A 119 3.06 1.48 -9.07
C ASP A 119 2.03 0.54 -9.73
N ARG A 120 1.17 -0.05 -8.89
CA ARG A 120 0.07 -0.93 -9.32
C ARG A 120 -1.29 -0.22 -9.41
N ILE A 121 -1.31 1.10 -9.27
CA ILE A 121 -2.48 1.94 -9.47
C ILE A 121 -2.36 2.67 -10.81
N GLN A 122 -3.46 2.84 -11.52
CA GLN A 122 -3.54 3.65 -12.74
C GLN A 122 -3.89 5.12 -12.41
N LEU A 123 -3.47 6.05 -13.25
CA LEU A 123 -3.70 7.49 -13.00
C LEU A 123 -5.20 7.87 -12.94
N ASN A 124 -6.05 7.23 -13.74
CA ASN A 124 -7.51 7.41 -13.70
C ASN A 124 -8.14 6.91 -12.39
N GLN A 125 -7.61 5.84 -11.79
CA GLN A 125 -8.07 5.29 -10.51
C GLN A 125 -7.85 6.26 -9.35
N ILE A 126 -6.77 7.06 -9.41
CA ILE A 126 -6.41 8.00 -8.33
C ILE A 126 -7.49 9.06 -8.10
N LEU A 127 -8.14 9.55 -9.15
CA LEU A 127 -9.18 10.57 -9.01
C LEU A 127 -10.36 10.09 -8.16
N ASN A 128 -10.63 8.79 -8.16
CA ASN A 128 -11.64 8.20 -7.30
C ASN A 128 -11.11 8.02 -5.88
N LEU A 129 -9.88 7.52 -5.72
CA LEU A 129 -9.25 7.31 -4.42
C LEU A 129 -9.08 8.62 -3.62
N GLU A 130 -8.76 9.74 -4.29
CA GLU A 130 -8.62 11.07 -3.66
C GLU A 130 -9.94 11.63 -3.10
N LYS A 131 -11.09 11.08 -3.48
CA LYS A 131 -12.39 11.44 -2.90
C LYS A 131 -12.72 10.65 -1.64
N ILE A 132 -11.97 9.59 -1.36
CA ILE A 132 -12.28 8.59 -0.32
C ILE A 132 -11.23 8.66 0.79
N PHE A 133 -9.95 8.72 0.43
CA PHE A 133 -8.82 8.68 1.35
C PHE A 133 -8.20 10.07 1.53
N PHE A 134 -8.05 10.50 2.78
CA PHE A 134 -7.58 11.85 3.14
C PHE A 134 -6.42 11.84 4.13
N SER A 135 -5.86 10.67 4.45
CA SER A 135 -4.76 10.62 5.39
C SER A 135 -3.51 11.30 4.83
N LYS A 136 -2.65 11.78 5.74
CA LYS A 136 -1.36 12.37 5.35
C LYS A 136 -0.47 11.37 4.60
N ALA A 137 -0.56 10.08 4.93
CA ALA A 137 0.22 9.04 4.28
C ALA A 137 -0.27 8.80 2.84
N PHE A 138 -1.59 8.70 2.66
CA PHE A 138 -2.21 8.55 1.35
C PHE A 138 -1.92 9.75 0.42
N ILE A 139 -2.12 10.98 0.91
CA ILE A 139 -1.85 12.21 0.14
C ILE A 139 -0.40 12.25 -0.30
N LYS A 140 0.54 11.96 0.61
CA LYS A 140 1.97 11.91 0.30
C LYS A 140 2.23 10.91 -0.84
N GLU A 141 1.83 9.65 -0.70
CA GLU A 141 2.18 8.62 -1.67
C GLU A 141 1.49 8.84 -3.02
N THR A 142 0.30 9.46 -3.03
CA THR A 142 -0.38 9.88 -4.25
C THR A 142 0.41 10.95 -5.00
N VAL A 143 0.90 11.98 -4.32
CA VAL A 143 1.74 13.03 -4.94
C VAL A 143 3.03 12.43 -5.49
N VAL A 144 3.70 11.57 -4.70
CA VAL A 144 4.94 10.92 -5.14
C VAL A 144 4.69 10.04 -6.37
N PHE A 145 3.59 9.27 -6.39
CA PHE A 145 3.18 8.47 -7.54
C PHE A 145 2.95 9.35 -8.78
N LYS A 146 2.19 10.44 -8.67
CA LYS A 146 1.90 11.35 -9.79
C LYS A 146 3.18 11.88 -10.43
N TYR A 147 4.20 12.23 -9.64
CA TYR A 147 5.47 12.68 -10.17
C TYR A 147 6.29 11.56 -10.82
N ARG A 148 6.24 10.32 -10.30
CA ARG A 148 6.83 9.17 -11.01
C ARG A 148 6.16 8.94 -12.36
N GLU A 149 4.85 9.12 -12.47
CA GLU A 149 4.13 9.01 -13.75
C GLU A 149 4.53 10.12 -14.74
N ILE A 150 4.74 11.35 -14.29
CA ILE A 150 5.28 12.43 -15.15
C ILE A 150 6.61 11.98 -15.78
N VAL A 151 7.55 11.50 -14.95
CA VAL A 151 8.87 11.03 -15.40
C VAL A 151 8.75 9.86 -16.38
N ARG A 152 7.89 8.87 -16.09
CA ARG A 152 7.67 7.70 -16.97
C ARG A 152 7.14 8.08 -18.34
N ASN A 153 6.34 9.15 -18.41
CA ASN A 153 5.79 9.67 -19.65
C ASN A 153 6.74 10.65 -20.36
N GLY A 154 8.01 10.72 -19.94
CA GLY A 154 9.02 11.59 -20.54
C GLY A 154 8.94 13.06 -20.12
N GLY A 155 8.14 13.37 -19.10
CA GLY A 155 8.07 14.71 -18.52
C GLY A 155 9.30 15.03 -17.67
N ILE A 156 9.58 16.32 -17.49
CA ILE A 156 10.68 16.84 -16.67
C ILE A 156 10.08 17.40 -15.38
N LEU A 157 10.65 17.02 -14.23
CA LEU A 157 10.24 17.57 -12.95
C LEU A 157 10.76 18.98 -12.75
N ASP A 158 9.87 19.88 -12.38
CA ASP A 158 10.21 21.27 -12.06
C ASP A 158 10.69 21.44 -10.61
N LYS A 159 11.06 22.68 -10.29
CA LYS A 159 11.55 23.07 -8.97
C LYS A 159 10.55 22.79 -7.85
N GLU A 160 9.28 23.13 -8.02
CA GLU A 160 8.25 22.95 -6.99
C GLU A 160 7.99 21.46 -6.71
N GLN A 161 7.99 20.64 -7.76
CA GLN A 161 7.83 19.20 -7.69
C GLN A 161 9.02 18.56 -6.96
N VAL A 162 10.26 18.96 -7.25
CA VAL A 162 11.45 18.47 -6.54
C VAL A 162 11.42 18.88 -5.06
N VAL A 163 11.10 20.13 -4.75
CA VAL A 163 10.96 20.60 -3.35
C VAL A 163 9.90 19.79 -2.61
N THR A 164 8.78 19.48 -3.27
CA THR A 164 7.71 18.66 -2.70
C THR A 164 8.18 17.23 -2.39
N LEU A 165 8.92 16.59 -3.30
CA LEU A 165 9.49 15.26 -3.07
C LEU A 165 10.51 15.25 -1.92
N LEU A 166 11.35 16.29 -1.82
CA LEU A 166 12.30 16.45 -0.72
C LEU A 166 11.57 16.60 0.62
N LYS A 167 10.52 17.42 0.67
CA LYS A 167 9.66 17.59 1.86
C LYS A 167 9.04 16.27 2.31
N TYR A 168 8.62 15.43 1.35
CA TYR A 168 8.08 14.11 1.64
C TYR A 168 9.12 13.02 1.88
N ARG A 169 10.42 13.35 1.81
CA ARG A 169 11.53 12.40 1.96
C ARG A 169 11.44 11.26 0.91
N ALA A 170 10.92 11.57 -0.27
CA ALA A 170 10.71 10.63 -1.38
C ALA A 170 11.98 10.46 -2.24
N TYR A 171 13.11 10.18 -1.60
CA TYR A 171 14.43 10.21 -2.24
C TYR A 171 14.58 9.16 -3.36
N THR A 172 13.93 8.01 -3.24
CA THR A 172 13.96 6.98 -4.28
C THR A 172 13.28 7.44 -5.57
N SER A 173 12.20 8.21 -5.46
CA SER A 173 11.50 8.78 -6.63
C SER A 173 12.31 9.90 -7.27
N LEU A 174 13.00 10.72 -6.46
CA LEU A 174 13.96 11.71 -6.97
C LEU A 174 15.17 11.07 -7.65
N GLU A 175 15.73 10.02 -7.05
CA GLU A 175 16.84 9.28 -7.65
C GLU A 175 16.43 8.69 -9.00
N PHE A 176 15.25 8.08 -9.08
CA PHE A 176 14.68 7.61 -10.34
C PHE A 176 14.57 8.74 -11.38
N ALA A 177 14.04 9.91 -11.00
CA ALA A 177 13.93 11.05 -11.92
C ALA A 177 15.29 11.55 -12.43
N ILE A 178 16.30 11.63 -11.56
CA ILE A 178 17.65 12.04 -11.94
C ILE A 178 18.30 11.01 -12.88
N ASP A 179 18.14 9.72 -12.59
CA ASP A 179 18.68 8.65 -13.45
C ASP A 179 18.05 8.68 -14.85
N GLN A 180 16.78 9.10 -14.95
CA GLN A 180 16.07 9.34 -16.22
C GLN A 180 16.38 10.69 -16.87
N HIS A 181 17.27 11.52 -16.31
CA HIS A 181 17.55 12.89 -16.78
C HIS A 181 16.27 13.76 -16.84
N ALA A 182 15.30 13.46 -15.98
CA ALA A 182 13.96 14.03 -15.99
C ALA A 182 13.76 15.07 -14.88
N VAL A 183 14.76 15.92 -14.67
CA VAL A 183 14.74 17.00 -13.67
C VAL A 183 15.32 18.25 -14.30
N SER A 184 14.65 19.39 -14.17
CA SER A 184 15.13 20.66 -14.72
C SER A 184 16.39 21.15 -14.00
N ASN A 185 17.22 21.92 -14.70
CA ASN A 185 18.49 22.42 -14.14
C ASN A 185 18.28 23.25 -12.87
N ASP A 186 17.26 24.11 -12.83
CA ASP A 186 16.91 24.91 -11.65
C ASP A 186 16.40 24.06 -10.48
N ALA A 187 15.71 22.95 -10.77
CA ALA A 187 15.25 21.99 -9.77
C ALA A 187 16.40 21.17 -9.18
N LEU A 188 17.42 20.83 -9.97
CA LEU A 188 18.64 20.16 -9.48
C LEU A 188 19.35 20.99 -8.41
N LEU A 189 19.30 22.32 -8.50
CA LEU A 189 19.91 23.22 -7.50
C LEU A 189 19.23 23.16 -6.13
N GLU A 190 17.99 22.67 -6.03
CA GLU A 190 17.32 22.48 -4.74
C GLU A 190 17.81 21.24 -3.99
N ILE A 191 18.49 20.31 -4.68
CA ILE A 191 19.13 19.16 -4.05
C ILE A 191 20.47 19.64 -3.48
N ARG A 192 20.48 19.99 -2.20
CA ARG A 192 21.65 20.54 -1.51
C ARG A 192 22.40 19.47 -0.73
N LYS A 193 23.70 19.70 -0.53
CA LYS A 193 24.53 18.85 0.32
C LYS A 193 23.97 18.85 1.75
N PRO A 194 23.71 17.67 2.35
CA PRO A 194 23.14 17.61 3.69
C PRO A 194 24.16 18.05 4.75
N SER A 195 23.66 18.63 5.84
CA SER A 195 24.49 18.93 7.00
C SER A 195 24.88 17.66 7.77
N PRO A 196 25.99 17.64 8.55
CA PRO A 196 26.47 16.44 9.24
C PRO A 196 25.45 15.83 10.22
N GLN A 197 24.54 16.64 10.76
CA GLN A 197 23.54 16.25 11.76
C GLN A 197 22.15 16.00 11.14
N GLU A 198 22.03 16.08 9.82
CA GLU A 198 20.74 15.99 9.15
C GLU A 198 20.22 14.55 9.08
N ASN A 199 18.91 14.39 9.27
CA ASN A 199 18.23 13.12 9.02
C ASN A 199 18.43 12.67 7.56
N ASP A 200 18.54 11.37 7.35
CA ASP A 200 18.78 10.72 6.05
C ASP A 200 20.06 11.16 5.34
N ARG A 201 21.08 11.62 6.07
CA ARG A 201 22.35 12.14 5.51
C ARG A 201 22.88 11.28 4.37
N LYS A 202 22.94 9.95 4.53
CA LYS A 202 23.43 9.02 3.50
C LYS A 202 22.63 9.07 2.20
N LEU A 203 21.30 9.11 2.28
CA LEU A 203 20.43 9.16 1.11
C LEU A 203 20.50 10.52 0.42
N LYS A 204 20.51 11.61 1.20
CA LYS A 204 20.67 12.97 0.67
C LYS A 204 22.02 13.20 0.01
N GLU A 205 23.10 12.67 0.59
CA GLU A 205 24.45 12.76 0.04
C GLU A 205 24.56 12.00 -1.29
N LYS A 206 23.98 10.79 -1.36
CA LYS A 206 23.87 10.05 -2.62
C LYS A 206 23.11 10.85 -3.68
N LEU A 207 21.95 11.41 -3.31
CA LEU A 207 21.11 12.19 -4.23
C LEU A 207 21.81 13.46 -4.72
N PHE A 208 22.47 14.18 -3.82
CA PHE A 208 23.28 15.36 -4.13
C PHE A 208 24.36 15.04 -5.16
N ASN A 209 25.13 13.98 -4.93
CA ASN A 209 26.21 13.60 -5.85
C ASN A 209 25.67 13.29 -7.26
N LYS A 210 24.53 12.59 -7.36
CA LYS A 210 23.88 12.33 -8.65
C LYS A 210 23.39 13.60 -9.33
N ALA A 211 22.75 14.50 -8.56
CA ALA A 211 22.26 15.76 -9.08
C ALA A 211 23.40 16.64 -9.65
N GLN A 212 24.53 16.71 -8.95
CA GLN A 212 25.71 17.48 -9.42
C GLN A 212 26.34 16.89 -10.68
N GLN A 213 26.41 15.56 -10.77
CA GLN A 213 26.90 14.89 -11.98
C GLN A 213 26.02 15.24 -13.18
N LEU A 214 24.70 15.13 -13.03
CA LEU A 214 23.75 15.47 -14.09
C LEU A 214 23.83 16.95 -14.49
N TYR A 215 23.88 17.84 -13.50
CA TYR A 215 23.99 19.29 -13.75
C TYR A 215 25.28 19.65 -14.51
N SER A 216 26.41 19.03 -14.16
CA SER A 216 27.67 19.26 -14.88
C SER A 216 27.63 18.73 -16.32
N LEU A 217 26.82 17.71 -16.61
CA LEU A 217 26.65 17.19 -17.97
C LEU A 217 25.74 18.08 -18.82
N SER A 218 24.77 18.77 -18.22
CA SER A 218 23.90 19.72 -18.95
C SER A 218 24.61 21.04 -19.25
N ASP A 219 25.44 21.56 -18.32
CA ASP A 219 26.25 22.76 -18.56
C ASP A 219 27.32 22.55 -19.67
N ASN A 220 27.88 21.34 -19.78
CA ASN A 220 28.87 21.00 -20.81
C ASN A 220 28.27 20.72 -22.19
N ARG A 221 26.93 20.67 -22.31
CA ARG A 221 26.20 20.52 -23.58
C ARG A 221 25.66 21.86 -24.10
N GLY A 222 26.17 22.98 -23.59
CA GLY A 222 25.74 24.33 -23.98
C GLY A 222 25.56 24.50 -25.49
N ASP A 223 24.37 24.95 -25.85
CA ASP A 223 23.89 25.61 -27.09
C ASP A 223 24.73 25.49 -28.37
#